data_AF-B5W3G2-F1
#
_entry.id   AF-B5W3G2-F1
#
_cell.length_a   1.000
_cell.length_b   1.000
_cell.length_c   1.000
_cell.angle_alpha   90.00
_cell.angle_beta   90.00
_cell.angle_gamma   90.00
#
_symmetry.space_group_name_H-M   'P 1'
#
loop_
_entity.id
_entity.type
_entity.pdbx_description
1 polymer ?
#
loop_
_entity_poly.entity_id
_entity_poly.type
_entity_poly.pdbx_seq_one_letter_code
_entity_poly.pdbx_strand_id
1 'polypeptide(L)'
;MHIWTWYQWQQLPYLTCSILKDWPHGFFSRRFSPRSPVDLVQVLEPSAQVYRLKQVHGNQVFKTTQVSPIPKTETNSEEISWSEADGLITNKGLESVWVASADCVPVLIGDVVTGRVAAIHAGWRGTSTRILPLAIAQFQQQGSQIANLRVAMGPAISRGMLSSLTGCSSQTKALSYND
;
A
#
# COMPACT_ATOMS: atom_id res chain seq x y z
N MET A 1 12.08 13.82 -14.18
CA MET A 1 12.62 12.48 -13.91
C MET A 1 12.20 12.09 -12.49
N HIS A 2 11.49 10.98 -12.30
CA HIS A 2 11.12 10.53 -10.95
C HIS A 2 12.30 9.79 -10.35
N ILE A 3 12.66 10.16 -9.12
CA ILE A 3 13.85 9.65 -8.45
C ILE A 3 13.39 8.65 -7.40
N TRP A 4 13.84 7.41 -7.58
CA TRP A 4 13.72 6.35 -6.60
C TRP A 4 14.88 6.44 -5.62
N THR A 5 14.58 6.52 -4.33
CA THR A 5 15.59 6.75 -3.29
C THR A 5 15.52 5.66 -2.23
N TRP A 6 16.67 5.04 -1.96
CA TRP A 6 16.80 4.10 -0.85
C TRP A 6 17.03 4.86 0.46
N TYR A 7 16.27 4.51 1.47
CA TYR A 7 16.42 4.96 2.84
C TYR A 7 16.72 3.77 3.75
N GLN A 8 17.24 4.06 4.94
CA GLN A 8 17.53 3.04 5.95
C GLN A 8 16.88 3.40 7.29
N TRP A 9 16.33 2.39 7.95
CA TRP A 9 15.89 2.48 9.33
C TRP A 9 16.49 1.30 10.10
N GLN A 10 17.28 1.58 11.14
CA GLN A 10 18.04 0.55 11.86
C GLN A 10 18.82 -0.38 10.92
N GLN A 11 19.49 0.20 9.90
CA GLN A 11 20.23 -0.51 8.84
C GLN A 11 19.37 -1.36 7.89
N LEU A 12 18.04 -1.34 8.01
CA LEU A 12 17.12 -2.04 7.13
C LEU A 12 16.68 -1.13 5.97
N PRO A 13 16.81 -1.56 4.70
CA PRO A 13 16.55 -0.71 3.55
C PRO A 13 15.07 -0.73 3.13
N TYR A 14 14.53 0.46 2.86
CA TYR A 14 13.23 0.66 2.22
C TYR A 14 13.35 1.70 1.10
N LEU A 15 12.46 1.63 0.12
CA LEU A 15 12.50 2.46 -1.08
C LEU A 15 11.36 3.49 -1.05
N THR A 16 11.64 4.72 -1.49
CA THR A 16 10.64 5.78 -1.70
C THR A 16 10.74 6.34 -3.11
N CYS A 17 9.70 7.04 -3.56
CA CYS A 17 9.63 7.67 -4.87
C CYS A 17 9.31 9.15 -4.73
N SER A 18 10.10 10.01 -5.38
CA SER A 18 9.93 11.47 -5.28
C SER A 18 8.59 11.98 -5.79
N ILE A 19 7.84 11.18 -6.57
CA ILE A 19 6.48 11.53 -7.01
C ILE A 19 5.46 11.56 -5.87
N LEU A 20 5.74 10.86 -4.75
CA LEU A 20 4.90 10.77 -3.56
C LEU A 20 5.50 11.51 -2.36
N LYS A 21 6.37 12.50 -2.61
CA LYS A 21 7.10 13.24 -1.56
C LYS A 21 6.20 13.94 -0.54
N ASP A 22 4.94 14.20 -0.88
CA ASP A 22 3.99 14.94 -0.04
C ASP A 22 3.39 14.06 1.08
N TRP A 23 3.74 12.77 1.13
CA TRP A 23 3.23 11.80 2.09
C TRP A 23 4.32 10.83 2.59
N PRO A 24 4.33 10.44 3.88
CA PRO A 24 5.20 9.37 4.37
C PRO A 24 4.85 8.01 3.75
N HIS A 25 5.75 7.47 2.92
CA HIS A 25 5.54 6.20 2.22
C HIS A 25 6.80 5.35 2.16
N GLY A 26 6.63 4.07 1.82
CA GLY A 26 7.76 3.18 1.64
C GLY A 26 7.39 1.82 1.02
N PHE A 27 8.26 1.35 0.13
CA PHE A 27 8.30 -0.02 -0.34
C PHE A 27 9.36 -0.77 0.47
N PHE A 28 8.90 -1.61 1.41
CA PHE A 28 9.77 -2.27 2.37
C PHE A 28 10.40 -3.54 1.77
N SER A 29 11.68 -3.76 2.06
CA SER A 29 12.35 -5.00 1.65
C SER A 29 11.98 -6.18 2.55
N ARG A 30 12.23 -7.40 2.07
CA ARG A 30 12.04 -8.65 2.85
C ARG A 30 12.80 -8.65 4.19
N ARG A 31 13.86 -7.84 4.34
CA ARG A 31 14.65 -7.75 5.58
C ARG A 31 13.85 -7.20 6.77
N PHE A 32 12.70 -6.58 6.52
CA PHE A 32 11.79 -6.16 7.58
C PHE A 32 10.95 -7.32 8.17
N SER A 33 10.82 -8.44 7.46
CA SER A 33 10.13 -9.64 7.96
C SER A 33 10.80 -10.17 9.23
N PRO A 34 10.04 -10.65 10.24
CA PRO A 34 8.58 -10.90 10.24
C PRO A 34 7.72 -9.73 10.77
N ARG A 35 8.24 -8.50 10.83
CA ARG A 35 7.51 -7.36 11.39
C ARG A 35 6.15 -7.14 10.72
N SER A 36 5.15 -6.82 11.53
CA SER A 36 3.80 -6.53 11.08
C SER A 36 3.66 -5.08 10.60
N PRO A 37 2.59 -4.74 9.86
CA PRO A 37 2.21 -3.35 9.60
C PRO A 37 2.18 -2.46 10.84
N VAL A 38 1.77 -2.98 12.00
CA VAL A 38 1.72 -2.25 13.27
C VAL A 38 3.13 -1.85 13.72
N ASP A 39 4.11 -2.75 13.59
CA ASP A 39 5.52 -2.46 13.92
C ASP A 39 6.13 -1.49 12.90
N LEU A 40 5.84 -1.71 11.63
CA LEU A 40 6.41 -0.93 10.53
C LEU A 40 5.79 0.47 10.40
N VAL A 41 4.69 0.76 11.12
CA VAL A 41 4.13 2.12 11.22
C VAL A 41 5.12 3.10 11.85
N GLN A 42 5.95 2.60 12.77
CA GLN A 42 6.97 3.37 13.48
C GLN A 42 8.05 3.96 12.57
N VAL A 43 8.26 3.38 11.38
CA VAL A 43 9.27 3.87 10.42
C VAL A 43 8.79 5.12 9.68
N LEU A 44 7.48 5.32 9.57
CA LEU A 44 6.90 6.34 8.70
C LEU A 44 6.04 7.35 9.46
N GLU A 45 5.11 6.87 10.28
CA GLU A 45 4.24 7.72 11.09
C GLU A 45 3.75 6.92 12.33
N PRO A 46 4.48 6.97 13.46
CA PRO A 46 4.15 6.23 14.69
C PRO A 46 2.73 6.41 15.21
N SER A 47 2.16 7.61 15.00
CA SER A 47 0.83 7.95 15.52
C SER A 47 -0.29 7.31 14.69
N ALA A 48 -0.04 6.92 13.44
CA ALA A 48 -1.08 6.46 12.53
C ALA A 48 -1.78 5.16 12.98
N GLN A 49 -3.07 5.07 12.69
CA GLN A 49 -3.85 3.84 12.71
C GLN A 49 -3.56 3.01 11.47
N VAL A 50 -3.48 1.70 11.62
CA VAL A 50 -3.02 0.79 10.56
C VAL A 50 -4.19 0.03 9.98
N TYR A 51 -4.31 0.04 8.65
CA TYR A 51 -5.36 -0.69 7.92
C TYR A 51 -4.74 -1.70 6.95
N ARG A 52 -5.26 -2.92 6.97
CA ARG A 52 -4.87 -3.99 6.04
C ARG A 52 -6.06 -4.88 5.72
N LEU A 53 -5.97 -5.57 4.59
CA LEU A 53 -6.98 -6.49 4.08
C LEU A 53 -6.44 -7.91 4.00
N LYS A 54 -7.36 -8.88 3.93
CA LYS A 54 -7.06 -10.22 3.43
C LYS A 54 -7.08 -10.17 1.91
N GLN A 55 -5.90 -10.20 1.30
CA GLN A 55 -5.76 -10.07 -0.14
C GLN A 55 -6.12 -11.36 -0.86
N VAL A 56 -7.04 -11.27 -1.82
CA VAL A 56 -7.62 -12.41 -2.53
C VAL A 56 -7.33 -12.38 -4.03
N HIS A 57 -6.44 -11.47 -4.47
CA HIS A 57 -6.08 -11.24 -5.87
C HIS A 57 -7.29 -10.85 -6.76
N GLY A 58 -8.31 -10.21 -6.15
CA GLY A 58 -9.47 -9.64 -6.82
C GLY A 58 -9.23 -8.20 -7.27
N ASN A 59 -10.32 -7.46 -7.45
CA ASN A 59 -10.32 -6.04 -7.86
C ASN A 59 -11.09 -5.12 -6.91
N GLN A 60 -11.48 -5.62 -5.74
CA GLN A 60 -12.19 -4.84 -4.74
C GLN A 60 -11.23 -3.87 -4.06
N VAL A 61 -11.69 -2.62 -3.91
CA VAL A 61 -10.98 -1.54 -3.22
C VAL A 61 -11.93 -0.96 -2.18
N PHE A 62 -11.54 -1.00 -0.91
CA PHE A 62 -12.34 -0.51 0.20
C PHE A 62 -11.83 0.81 0.73
N LYS A 63 -12.76 1.64 1.20
CA LYS A 63 -12.44 2.80 2.04
C LYS A 63 -12.12 2.33 3.45
N THR A 64 -11.26 3.04 4.16
CA THR A 64 -10.99 2.77 5.59
C THR A 64 -12.25 2.92 6.46
N THR A 65 -13.27 3.66 6.02
CA THR A 65 -14.58 3.71 6.69
C THR A 65 -15.38 2.40 6.62
N GLN A 66 -14.97 1.44 5.78
CA GLN A 66 -15.63 0.16 5.57
C GLN A 66 -14.89 -1.00 6.24
N VAL A 67 -13.74 -0.74 6.87
CA VAL A 67 -12.82 -1.75 7.41
C VAL A 67 -12.38 -1.31 8.79
N SER A 68 -12.20 -2.24 9.72
CA SER A 68 -11.66 -1.92 11.05
C SER A 68 -10.13 -1.76 11.00
N PRO A 69 -9.53 -0.83 11.76
CA PRO A 69 -8.09 -0.76 11.90
C PRO A 69 -7.55 -1.99 12.65
N ILE A 70 -6.28 -2.32 12.43
CA ILE A 70 -5.56 -3.32 13.20
C ILE A 70 -5.25 -2.72 14.59
N PRO A 71 -5.62 -3.38 15.70
CA PRO A 71 -5.23 -2.95 17.04
C PRO A 71 -3.70 -2.86 17.17
N LYS A 72 -3.20 -1.83 17.88
CA LYS A 72 -1.76 -1.68 18.14
C LYS A 72 -1.24 -2.66 19.22
N THR A 73 -2.13 -3.28 19.98
CA THR A 73 -1.81 -4.24 21.04
C THR A 73 -1.81 -5.67 20.51
N GLU A 74 -1.07 -6.57 21.16
CA GLU A 74 -1.04 -8.01 20.87
C GLU A 74 -2.41 -8.66 21.16
N THR A 75 -3.40 -8.41 20.32
CA THR A 75 -4.58 -9.28 20.21
C THR A 75 -4.21 -10.47 19.34
N ASN A 76 -4.45 -11.68 19.84
CA ASN A 76 -4.32 -12.91 19.05
C ASN A 76 -4.95 -12.69 17.66
N SER A 77 -4.18 -12.97 16.61
CA SER A 77 -4.58 -12.77 15.20
C SER A 77 -5.88 -13.48 14.80
N GLU A 78 -6.37 -14.38 15.66
CA GLU A 78 -7.57 -15.20 15.47
C GLU A 78 -8.88 -14.41 15.66
N GLU A 79 -8.88 -13.26 16.33
CA GLU A 79 -10.10 -12.44 16.54
C GLU A 79 -10.32 -11.35 15.48
N ILE A 80 -9.33 -11.10 14.61
CA ILE A 80 -9.46 -10.06 13.58
C ILE A 80 -10.19 -10.64 12.38
N SER A 81 -11.46 -10.26 12.22
CA SER A 81 -12.20 -10.52 10.97
C SER A 81 -11.68 -9.62 9.87
N TRP A 82 -10.92 -10.20 8.95
CA TRP A 82 -10.32 -9.47 7.82
C TRP A 82 -11.29 -9.34 6.65
N SER A 83 -11.49 -8.12 6.17
CA SER A 83 -12.22 -7.88 4.93
C SER A 83 -11.40 -8.35 3.71
N GLU A 84 -12.05 -9.07 2.79
CA GLU A 84 -11.43 -9.58 1.57
C GLU A 84 -11.45 -8.53 0.45
N ALA A 85 -10.28 -8.00 0.12
CA ALA A 85 -10.09 -7.04 -0.97
C ALA A 85 -8.59 -6.87 -1.28
N ASP A 86 -8.28 -6.13 -2.34
CA ASP A 86 -6.90 -5.96 -2.83
C ASP A 86 -6.49 -4.49 -2.93
N GLY A 87 -7.30 -3.57 -2.38
CA GLY A 87 -6.93 -2.17 -2.29
C GLY A 87 -7.63 -1.44 -1.14
N LEU A 88 -6.93 -0.47 -0.57
CA LEU A 88 -7.45 0.44 0.43
C LEU A 88 -7.30 1.89 -0.05
N ILE A 89 -8.29 2.73 0.24
CA ILE A 89 -8.25 4.18 0.04
C ILE A 89 -8.65 4.90 1.34
N THR A 90 -7.99 6.00 1.64
CA THR A 90 -8.36 6.90 2.74
C THR A 90 -8.19 8.36 2.33
N ASN A 91 -8.91 9.23 3.04
CA ASN A 91 -8.80 10.68 2.97
C ASN A 91 -8.64 11.30 4.37
N LYS A 92 -8.37 10.48 5.40
CA LYS A 92 -8.27 10.91 6.79
C LYS A 92 -6.82 11.00 7.23
N GLY A 93 -6.52 12.04 8.01
CA GLY A 93 -5.26 12.20 8.74
C GLY A 93 -4.97 10.98 9.63
N LEU A 94 -3.68 10.67 9.79
CA LEU A 94 -3.20 9.62 10.67
C LEU A 94 -3.80 8.21 10.42
N GLU A 95 -4.25 7.91 9.20
CA GLU A 95 -4.54 6.55 8.76
C GLU A 95 -3.47 6.10 7.77
N SER A 96 -2.94 4.88 7.96
CA SER A 96 -1.95 4.27 7.08
C SER A 96 -2.52 3.00 6.46
N VAL A 97 -2.48 2.90 5.13
CA VAL A 97 -3.06 1.81 4.35
C VAL A 97 -2.00 0.89 3.76
N TRP A 98 -2.20 -0.42 3.88
CA TRP A 98 -1.18 -1.43 3.61
C TRP A 98 -1.64 -2.52 2.68
N VAL A 99 -0.74 -2.94 1.79
CA VAL A 99 -0.86 -4.18 1.03
C VAL A 99 0.39 -5.04 1.23
N ALA A 100 0.27 -6.33 1.02
CA ALA A 100 1.43 -7.20 0.86
C ALA A 100 1.57 -7.57 -0.61
N SER A 101 2.78 -7.58 -1.12
CA SER A 101 3.04 -8.28 -2.36
C SER A 101 4.01 -9.41 -2.09
N ALA A 102 4.21 -10.23 -3.10
CA ALA A 102 5.24 -11.24 -3.15
C ALA A 102 5.94 -11.28 -4.49
N ASP A 103 5.22 -10.89 -5.53
CA ASP A 103 5.62 -10.91 -6.95
C ASP A 103 4.75 -9.94 -7.75
N CYS A 104 3.51 -9.76 -7.30
CA CYS A 104 2.54 -8.81 -7.80
C CYS A 104 3.04 -7.35 -7.75
N VAL A 105 2.46 -6.48 -8.57
CA VAL A 105 2.83 -5.06 -8.59
C VAL A 105 2.10 -4.34 -7.46
N PRO A 106 2.81 -3.76 -6.48
CA PRO A 106 2.16 -2.93 -5.51
C PRO A 106 2.11 -1.48 -6.03
N VAL A 107 0.96 -0.84 -5.90
CA VAL A 107 0.74 0.52 -6.43
C VAL A 107 0.30 1.43 -5.31
N LEU A 108 0.98 2.56 -5.16
CA LEU A 108 0.61 3.64 -4.26
C LEU A 108 0.09 4.82 -5.08
N ILE A 109 -1.03 5.41 -4.65
CA ILE A 109 -1.64 6.56 -5.30
C ILE A 109 -1.83 7.66 -4.26
N GLY A 110 -1.49 8.90 -4.60
CA GLY A 110 -1.81 10.09 -3.82
C GLY A 110 -2.44 11.17 -4.70
N ASP A 111 -3.47 11.86 -4.22
CA ASP A 111 -4.04 13.04 -4.85
C ASP A 111 -3.53 14.31 -4.15
N VAL A 112 -2.72 15.10 -4.86
CA VAL A 112 -2.07 16.30 -4.30
C VAL A 112 -3.04 17.43 -3.93
N VAL A 113 -4.29 17.38 -4.40
CA VAL A 113 -5.31 18.40 -4.10
C VAL A 113 -6.24 17.93 -2.99
N THR A 114 -6.70 16.69 -3.05
CA THR A 114 -7.70 16.19 -2.09
C THR A 114 -7.09 15.48 -0.88
N GLY A 115 -5.77 15.26 -0.87
CA GLY A 115 -5.06 14.56 0.19
C GLY A 115 -5.33 13.05 0.23
N ARG A 116 -6.14 12.52 -0.69
CA ARG A 116 -6.51 11.10 -0.73
C ARG A 116 -5.33 10.22 -1.10
N VAL A 117 -5.26 9.07 -0.46
CA VAL A 117 -4.20 8.11 -0.68
C VAL A 117 -4.74 6.69 -0.78
N ALA A 118 -4.05 5.84 -1.54
CA ALA A 118 -4.39 4.43 -1.67
C ALA A 118 -3.15 3.53 -1.74
N ALA A 119 -3.31 2.31 -1.22
CA ALA A 119 -2.42 1.18 -1.45
C ALA A 119 -3.18 0.07 -2.17
N ILE A 120 -2.65 -0.40 -3.30
CA ILE A 120 -3.28 -1.38 -4.17
C ILE A 120 -2.33 -2.53 -4.45
N HIS A 121 -2.83 -3.76 -4.31
CA HIS A 121 -2.16 -4.99 -4.73
C HIS A 121 -2.63 -5.37 -6.12
N ALA A 122 -1.84 -5.02 -7.13
CA ALA A 122 -2.12 -5.34 -8.52
C ALA A 122 -1.42 -6.65 -8.92
N GLY A 123 -1.97 -7.77 -8.47
CA GLY A 123 -1.63 -9.09 -9.03
C GLY A 123 -2.14 -9.26 -10.47
N TRP A 124 -1.72 -10.32 -11.16
CA TRP A 124 -2.13 -10.56 -12.55
C TRP A 124 -3.66 -10.69 -12.69
N ARG A 125 -4.32 -11.36 -11.73
CA ARG A 125 -5.78 -11.50 -11.69
C ARG A 125 -6.47 -10.16 -11.50
N GLY A 126 -6.09 -9.41 -10.46
CA GLY A 126 -6.61 -8.07 -10.18
C GLY A 126 -6.40 -7.09 -11.33
N THR A 127 -5.24 -7.18 -12.00
CA THR A 127 -4.95 -6.38 -13.20
C THR A 127 -5.88 -6.76 -14.36
N SER A 128 -6.07 -8.06 -14.61
CA SER A 128 -7.01 -8.56 -15.62
C SER A 128 -8.45 -8.15 -15.34
N THR A 129 -8.82 -7.99 -14.07
CA THR A 129 -10.14 -7.52 -13.62
C THR A 129 -10.19 -6.01 -13.34
N ARG A 130 -9.19 -5.26 -13.82
CA ARG A 130 -9.15 -3.79 -13.85
C ARG A 130 -9.11 -3.11 -12.47
N ILE A 131 -8.40 -3.67 -11.49
CA ILE A 131 -8.27 -3.08 -10.14
C ILE A 131 -7.79 -1.62 -10.14
N LEU A 132 -6.79 -1.28 -10.95
CA LEU A 132 -6.23 0.09 -10.96
C LEU A 132 -7.20 1.11 -11.59
N PRO A 133 -7.83 0.85 -12.76
CA PRO A 133 -8.94 1.68 -13.24
C PRO A 133 -10.08 1.84 -12.24
N LEU A 134 -10.46 0.77 -11.53
CA LEU A 134 -11.52 0.83 -10.51
C LEU A 134 -11.11 1.69 -9.31
N ALA A 135 -9.86 1.61 -8.86
CA ALA A 135 -9.32 2.49 -7.83
C ALA A 135 -9.38 3.96 -8.29
N ILE A 136 -8.89 4.27 -9.49
CA ILE A 136 -8.93 5.64 -10.05
C ILE A 136 -10.36 6.15 -10.18
N ALA A 137 -11.32 5.30 -10.59
CA ALA A 137 -12.72 5.67 -10.64
C ALA A 137 -13.26 6.04 -9.25
N GLN A 138 -12.87 5.33 -8.19
CA GLN A 138 -13.23 5.71 -6.81
C GLN A 138 -12.63 7.05 -6.37
N PHE A 139 -11.41 7.40 -6.82
CA PHE A 139 -10.85 8.74 -6.60
C PHE A 139 -11.72 9.81 -7.29
N GLN A 140 -12.07 9.59 -8.56
CA GLN A 140 -12.88 10.53 -9.34
C GLN A 140 -14.29 10.72 -8.77
N GLN A 141 -14.95 9.62 -8.36
CA GLN A 141 -16.26 9.65 -7.71
C GLN A 141 -16.25 10.47 -6.40
N GLN A 142 -15.08 10.67 -5.80
CA GLN A 142 -14.90 11.46 -4.59
C GLN A 142 -14.35 12.86 -4.87
N GLY A 143 -14.35 13.30 -6.14
CA GLY A 143 -13.97 14.65 -6.55
C GLY A 143 -12.49 14.82 -6.91
N SER A 144 -11.71 13.75 -6.98
CA SER A 144 -10.31 13.80 -7.43
C SER A 144 -10.25 13.98 -8.94
N GLN A 145 -9.29 14.75 -9.44
CA GLN A 145 -9.01 14.84 -10.87
C GLN A 145 -7.81 13.96 -11.23
N ILE A 146 -7.86 13.27 -12.39
CA ILE A 146 -6.77 12.39 -12.83
C ILE A 146 -5.43 13.13 -12.87
N ALA A 147 -5.43 14.40 -13.30
CA ALA A 147 -4.23 15.24 -13.37
C ALA A 147 -3.55 15.47 -12.00
N ASN A 148 -4.29 15.33 -10.91
CA ASN A 148 -3.79 15.50 -9.55
C ASN A 148 -3.23 14.20 -8.96
N LEU A 149 -3.52 13.06 -9.58
CA LEU A 149 -3.06 11.77 -9.09
C LEU A 149 -1.56 11.62 -9.34
N ARG A 150 -0.86 11.12 -8.33
CA ARG A 150 0.53 10.69 -8.36
C ARG A 150 0.53 9.20 -8.10
N VAL A 151 1.10 8.44 -9.03
CA VAL A 151 1.06 6.98 -8.99
C VAL A 151 2.49 6.47 -8.98
N ALA A 152 2.84 5.69 -7.96
CA ALA A 152 4.12 4.98 -7.90
C ALA A 152 3.86 3.47 -7.92
N MET A 153 4.47 2.77 -8.87
CA MET A 153 4.47 1.31 -8.94
C MET A 153 5.77 0.80 -8.35
N GLY A 154 5.67 0.01 -7.27
CA GLY A 154 6.82 -0.52 -6.56
C GLY A 154 7.51 -1.70 -7.23
N PRO A 155 8.57 -2.23 -6.60
CA PRO A 155 9.27 -3.42 -7.08
C PRO A 155 8.34 -4.62 -7.22
N ALA A 156 8.45 -5.34 -8.34
CA ALA A 156 7.65 -6.52 -8.68
C ALA A 156 8.44 -7.44 -9.62
N ILE A 157 8.01 -8.71 -9.76
CA ILE A 157 8.62 -9.60 -10.75
C ILE A 157 8.28 -9.12 -12.16
N SER A 158 9.29 -9.06 -13.03
CA SER A 158 9.11 -8.76 -14.46
C SER A 158 8.92 -10.05 -15.28
N ARG A 159 8.21 -9.96 -16.41
CA ARG A 159 7.90 -11.10 -17.30
C ARG A 159 9.14 -11.90 -17.78
N GLY A 160 10.34 -11.34 -17.72
CA GLY A 160 11.58 -12.03 -18.09
C GLY A 160 12.06 -13.10 -17.10
N MET A 161 11.49 -13.15 -15.88
CA MET A 161 11.95 -14.00 -14.78
C MET A 161 11.08 -15.24 -14.54
N LEU A 162 10.00 -15.44 -15.33
CA LEU A 162 8.98 -16.46 -15.08
C LEU A 162 9.42 -17.92 -15.34
N SER A 163 10.67 -18.18 -15.69
CA SER A 163 11.17 -19.54 -15.99
C SER A 163 12.02 -20.18 -14.89
N SER A 164 12.27 -19.53 -13.74
CA SER A 164 13.05 -20.18 -12.68
C SER A 164 12.70 -19.74 -11.25
N LEU A 165 12.20 -20.72 -10.48
CA LEU A 165 12.40 -20.95 -9.05
C LEU A 165 11.76 -20.00 -7.99
N THR A 166 10.82 -20.61 -7.26
CA THR A 166 10.66 -20.66 -5.79
C THR A 166 11.19 -19.50 -4.92
N GLY A 167 10.24 -18.79 -4.30
CA GLY A 167 10.42 -18.18 -2.97
C GLY A 167 10.43 -16.66 -2.96
N CYS A 168 9.28 -16.01 -3.17
CA CYS A 168 9.19 -14.55 -3.16
C CYS A 168 8.09 -14.04 -2.22
N SER A 169 8.40 -12.97 -1.46
CA SER A 169 7.47 -12.21 -0.60
C SER A 169 7.99 -10.76 -0.40
N SER A 170 7.19 -9.75 -0.75
CA SER A 170 7.51 -8.30 -0.83
C SER A 170 6.35 -7.43 -0.31
N GLN A 171 6.28 -7.14 0.99
CA GLN A 171 5.18 -6.34 1.57
C GLN A 171 5.28 -4.84 1.18
N THR A 172 4.18 -4.15 0.82
CA THR A 172 4.18 -2.75 0.33
C THR A 172 3.16 -1.82 0.99
N LYS A 173 3.57 -0.62 1.41
CA LYS A 173 2.77 0.26 2.28
C LYS A 173 2.58 1.68 1.71
N ALA A 174 1.40 2.27 1.95
CA ALA A 174 1.12 3.71 1.76
C ALA A 174 0.98 4.49 3.09
N LEU A 175 1.55 5.71 3.10
CA LEU A 175 0.89 7.04 3.02
C LEU A 175 0.01 7.36 4.25
N SER A 176 0.55 8.18 5.16
CA SER A 176 -0.22 8.97 6.14
C SER A 176 -0.33 10.42 5.65
N TYR A 177 -1.40 11.11 5.98
CA TYR A 177 -1.57 12.55 5.68
C TYR A 177 -1.04 13.37 6.86
N ASN A 178 -0.19 14.35 6.57
CA ASN A 178 0.28 15.35 7.55
C ASN A 178 -0.68 16.55 7.53
N ASP A 179 -1.06 17.02 8.71
CA ASP A 179 -1.83 18.25 8.93
C ASP A 179 -1.15 19.50 8.33
#